data_AF-A0A8T4PJ65-F1
#
_entry.id   AF-A0A8T4PJ65-F1
#
_cell.length_a   1.000
_cell.length_b   1.000
_cell.length_c   1.000
_cell.angle_alpha   90.00
_cell.angle_beta   90.00
_cell.angle_gamma   90.00
#
_symmetry.space_group_name_H-M   'P 1'
#
loop_
_entity.id
_entity.type
_entity.pdbx_description
1 polymer ?
#
loop_
_entity_poly.entity_id
_entity_poly.type
_entity_poly.pdbx_seq_one_letter_code
_entity_poly.pdbx_strand_id
1 'polypeptide(L)'
;MRFKVGLLGLGLTGLLSGCAGGVNIELYTDPHKYIDLAVHRERERIYEMFKKTVNMTLAHKTDFRVSETLKDGSTRDDRYSKKGAGFVLGNRYVISLHVSKPYQEDPEYIKSRNVAGYKINSQTTSIDGVAITLLEKDEGADFAIFHLPEELCRRYCNNGVELSTNFKPGERIFWLENPEAYGKELRYGRIASLPERIEVKGKTWRAFRVDLPFENGSSGSPVFTMYGQLIGFAIARKNGQGIVMPVSGFMRYLNVSQEGNRLIAERISDEGLAKLKSGPLEEKVRTITPTTR
;
A
#
# COMPACT_ATOMS: atom_id res chain seq x y z
N MET A 1 4.96 67.02 18.28
CA MET A 1 4.91 66.90 16.80
C MET A 1 3.46 66.99 16.36
N ARG A 2 3.14 67.94 15.46
CA ARG A 2 1.86 68.11 14.75
C ARG A 2 1.98 67.54 13.33
N PHE A 3 0.82 67.13 12.78
CA PHE A 3 0.33 67.04 11.37
C PHE A 3 -0.52 65.75 11.30
N LYS A 4 -1.86 65.68 11.12
CA LYS A 4 -2.96 66.43 10.46
C LYS A 4 -3.01 66.35 8.91
N VAL A 5 -4.15 65.79 8.43
CA VAL A 5 -4.86 65.95 7.13
C VAL A 5 -4.27 65.18 5.93
N GLY A 6 -5.02 64.54 5.01
CA GLY A 6 -6.47 64.39 4.82
C GLY A 6 -6.82 63.75 3.47
N LEU A 7 -8.12 63.47 3.33
CA LEU A 7 -8.87 62.97 2.18
C LEU A 7 -8.67 63.77 0.87
N LEU A 8 -8.71 63.08 -0.28
CA LEU A 8 -9.32 63.46 -1.58
C LEU A 8 -9.08 62.24 -2.52
N GLY A 9 -10.05 61.55 -3.11
CA GLY A 9 -11.34 61.98 -3.62
C GLY A 9 -11.22 62.26 -5.11
N LEU A 10 -11.33 61.23 -5.96
CA LEU A 10 -11.65 61.36 -7.37
C LEU A 10 -12.65 60.25 -7.73
N GLY A 11 -13.92 60.65 -7.82
CA GLY A 11 -14.98 59.82 -8.33
C GLY A 11 -14.93 59.73 -9.85
N LEU A 12 -15.39 58.61 -10.38
CA LEU A 12 -16.08 58.58 -11.65
C LEU A 12 -17.30 57.67 -11.51
N THR A 13 -18.46 58.31 -11.35
CA THR A 13 -19.76 57.74 -11.67
C THR A 13 -19.86 57.62 -13.19
N GLY A 14 -20.01 56.41 -13.69
CA GLY A 14 -20.43 56.12 -15.06
C GLY A 14 -21.48 55.02 -15.03
N LEU A 15 -22.75 55.41 -15.13
CA LEU A 15 -23.84 54.49 -15.48
C LEU A 15 -23.64 54.07 -16.94
N LEU A 16 -23.55 52.76 -17.18
CA LEU A 16 -24.05 52.14 -18.41
C LEU A 16 -24.83 50.89 -18.01
N SER A 17 -26.13 50.97 -18.25
CA SER A 17 -27.08 49.87 -18.27
C SER A 17 -26.71 48.87 -19.39
N GLY A 18 -26.65 47.59 -19.04
CA GLY A 18 -26.57 46.49 -19.99
C GLY A 18 -27.03 45.21 -19.30
N CYS A 19 -28.22 44.74 -19.68
CA CYS A 19 -28.83 43.55 -19.11
C CYS A 19 -28.05 42.26 -19.45
N ALA A 20 -28.22 41.28 -18.54
CA ALA A 20 -28.05 39.84 -18.69
C ALA A 20 -26.64 39.25 -18.44
N GLY A 21 -26.52 38.58 -17.28
CA GLY A 21 -25.66 37.42 -17.13
C GLY A 21 -24.38 37.59 -16.32
N GLY A 22 -24.34 38.50 -15.34
CA GLY A 22 -23.23 38.57 -14.40
C GLY A 22 -23.16 37.31 -13.54
N VAL A 23 -22.24 36.40 -13.87
CA VAL A 23 -21.74 35.42 -12.90
C VAL A 23 -21.06 36.25 -11.82
N ASN A 24 -21.68 36.32 -10.64
CA ASN A 24 -21.00 36.77 -9.44
C ASN A 24 -19.87 35.78 -9.17
N ILE A 25 -18.69 36.04 -9.72
CA ILE A 25 -17.45 35.49 -9.20
C ILE A 25 -17.23 36.27 -7.90
N GLU A 26 -17.85 35.80 -6.82
CA GLU A 26 -17.37 36.11 -5.49
C GLU A 26 -15.96 35.55 -5.40
N LEU A 27 -14.98 36.39 -5.72
CA LEU A 27 -13.61 36.21 -5.25
C LEU A 27 -13.68 36.30 -3.74
N TYR A 28 -13.96 35.17 -3.09
CA TYR A 28 -13.83 35.01 -1.65
C TYR A 28 -12.37 35.34 -1.31
N THR A 29 -12.14 36.49 -0.68
CA THR A 29 -10.81 37.00 -0.31
C THR A 29 -10.38 36.58 1.09
N ASP A 30 -11.07 35.61 1.72
CA ASP A 30 -10.76 35.17 3.07
C ASP A 30 -9.87 33.91 3.06
N PRO A 31 -8.54 34.04 3.27
CA PRO A 31 -7.62 32.91 3.31
C PRO A 31 -7.94 31.90 4.41
N HIS A 32 -8.63 32.30 5.50
CA HIS A 32 -9.01 31.36 6.57
C HIS A 32 -10.04 30.35 6.10
N LYS A 33 -11.01 30.77 5.28
CA LYS A 33 -12.03 29.88 4.69
C LYS A 33 -11.41 28.87 3.72
N TYR A 34 -10.38 29.25 2.96
CA TYR A 34 -9.62 28.32 2.09
C TYR A 34 -8.76 27.35 2.89
N ILE A 35 -8.14 27.80 3.99
CA ILE A 35 -7.40 26.93 4.89
C ILE A 35 -8.33 25.90 5.52
N ASP A 36 -9.51 26.30 5.99
CA ASP A 36 -10.49 25.38 6.60
C ASP A 36 -11.06 24.37 5.58
N LEU A 37 -11.37 24.81 4.35
CA LEU A 37 -11.79 23.91 3.27
C LEU A 37 -10.68 22.96 2.83
N ALA A 38 -9.43 23.42 2.75
CA ALA A 38 -8.28 22.59 2.39
C ALA A 38 -7.97 21.57 3.51
N VAL A 39 -8.01 22.00 4.77
CA VAL A 39 -7.83 21.14 5.95
C VAL A 39 -8.96 20.11 6.05
N HIS A 40 -10.20 20.51 5.77
CA HIS A 40 -11.34 19.59 5.76
C HIS A 40 -11.24 18.57 4.62
N ARG A 41 -10.93 19.00 3.40
CA ARG A 41 -10.71 18.09 2.26
C ARG A 41 -9.57 17.12 2.50
N GLU A 42 -8.48 17.57 3.10
CA GLU A 42 -7.35 16.68 3.42
C GLU A 42 -7.70 15.70 4.54
N ARG A 43 -8.49 16.11 5.55
CA ARG A 43 -9.02 15.19 6.57
C ARG A 43 -9.92 14.12 5.97
N GLU A 44 -10.85 14.48 5.09
CA GLU A 44 -11.70 13.52 4.38
C GLU A 44 -10.86 12.58 3.51
N ARG A 45 -9.85 13.10 2.81
CA ARG A 45 -8.92 12.28 2.01
C ARG A 45 -8.16 11.27 2.88
N ILE A 46 -7.63 11.71 4.02
CA ILE A 46 -6.93 10.85 4.97
C ILE A 46 -7.87 9.81 5.57
N TYR A 47 -9.10 10.20 5.91
CA TYR A 47 -10.12 9.30 6.46
C TYR A 47 -10.50 8.20 5.46
N GLU A 48 -10.79 8.57 4.21
CA GLU A 48 -11.13 7.61 3.16
C GLU A 48 -9.95 6.71 2.79
N MET A 49 -8.73 7.26 2.75
CA MET A 49 -7.50 6.47 2.62
C MET A 49 -7.39 5.45 3.77
N PHE A 50 -7.55 5.88 5.01
CA PHE A 50 -7.44 5.01 6.18
C PHE A 50 -8.52 3.92 6.17
N LYS A 51 -9.77 4.26 5.86
CA LYS A 51 -10.88 3.31 5.74
C LYS A 51 -10.60 2.23 4.69
N LYS A 52 -10.08 2.62 3.52
CA LYS A 52 -9.65 1.68 2.47
C LYS A 52 -8.53 0.76 2.95
N THR A 53 -7.51 1.32 3.60
CA THR A 53 -6.36 0.56 4.12
C THR A 53 -6.75 -0.40 5.24
N VAL A 54 -7.64 0.01 6.13
CA VAL A 54 -8.14 -0.86 7.21
C VAL A 54 -8.93 -2.02 6.65
N ASN A 55 -9.83 -1.77 5.69
CA ASN A 55 -10.67 -2.83 5.14
C ASN A 55 -9.91 -3.83 4.26
N MET A 56 -8.78 -3.43 3.66
CA MET A 56 -7.97 -4.34 2.85
C MET A 56 -7.06 -5.25 3.68
N THR A 57 -6.61 -4.85 4.87
CA THR A 57 -5.77 -5.72 5.71
C THR A 57 -6.65 -6.73 6.44
N LEU A 58 -6.42 -8.02 6.22
CA LEU A 58 -7.22 -9.10 6.79
C LEU A 58 -6.36 -10.07 7.59
N ALA A 59 -6.99 -10.75 8.53
CA ALA A 59 -6.45 -11.94 9.15
C ALA A 59 -6.79 -13.17 8.29
N HIS A 60 -5.90 -14.15 8.28
CA HIS A 60 -6.19 -15.47 7.75
C HIS A 60 -5.77 -16.55 8.74
N LYS A 61 -6.35 -17.73 8.56
CA LYS A 61 -5.99 -18.95 9.24
C LYS A 61 -5.58 -19.99 8.21
N THR A 62 -4.42 -20.63 8.42
CA THR A 62 -3.99 -21.77 7.63
C THR A 62 -4.00 -23.01 8.50
N ASP A 63 -4.88 -23.96 8.18
CA ASP A 63 -5.01 -25.26 8.84
C ASP A 63 -4.12 -26.29 8.14
N PHE A 64 -3.37 -27.05 8.94
CA PHE A 64 -2.45 -28.10 8.46
C PHE A 64 -2.86 -29.46 9.04
N ARG A 65 -2.74 -30.48 8.20
CA ARG A 65 -2.65 -31.88 8.63
C ARG A 65 -1.36 -32.44 8.09
N VAL A 66 -0.49 -32.92 8.97
CA VAL A 66 0.87 -33.36 8.61
C VAL A 66 1.10 -34.74 9.22
N SER A 67 1.72 -35.65 8.47
CA SER A 67 2.28 -36.88 9.01
C SER A 67 3.79 -36.73 9.07
N GLU A 68 4.39 -37.07 10.21
CA GLU A 68 5.82 -37.00 10.45
C GLU A 68 6.37 -38.41 10.67
N THR A 69 7.48 -38.71 10.00
CA THR A 69 8.26 -39.92 10.26
C THR A 69 9.39 -39.55 11.22
N LEU A 70 9.40 -40.16 12.39
CA LEU A 70 10.47 -39.99 13.38
C LEU A 70 11.68 -40.85 13.02
N LYS A 71 12.85 -40.52 13.57
CA LYS A 71 14.09 -41.28 13.33
C LYS A 71 14.04 -42.75 13.80
N ASP A 72 13.11 -43.10 14.69
CA ASP A 72 12.87 -44.48 15.13
C ASP A 72 11.92 -45.27 14.19
N GLY A 73 11.48 -44.65 13.10
CA GLY A 73 10.57 -45.23 12.11
C GLY A 73 9.09 -45.11 12.45
N SER A 74 8.73 -44.63 13.63
CA SER A 74 7.33 -44.38 13.99
C SER A 74 6.75 -43.19 13.21
N THR A 75 5.43 -43.20 13.02
CA THR A 75 4.69 -42.11 12.35
C THR A 75 3.80 -41.38 13.35
N ARG A 76 3.80 -40.06 13.28
CA ARG A 76 2.94 -39.18 14.08
C ARG A 76 2.12 -38.28 13.18
N ASP A 77 0.81 -38.26 13.38
CA ASP A 77 -0.08 -37.31 12.73
C ASP A 77 -0.30 -36.09 13.62
N ASP A 78 -0.12 -34.90 13.06
CA ASP A 78 -0.34 -33.63 13.73
C ASP A 78 -1.37 -32.78 13.00
N ARG A 79 -2.15 -32.02 13.77
CA ARG A 79 -3.14 -31.06 13.28
C ARG A 79 -2.99 -29.76 14.04
N TYR A 80 -2.67 -28.70 13.32
CA TYR A 80 -2.50 -27.38 13.91
C TYR A 80 -2.90 -26.29 12.92
N SER A 81 -3.01 -25.07 13.43
CA SER A 81 -3.29 -23.90 12.61
C SER A 81 -2.30 -22.79 12.85
N LYS A 82 -1.91 -22.09 11.80
CA LYS A 82 -1.18 -20.83 11.88
C LYS A 82 -2.12 -19.67 11.55
N LYS A 83 -1.97 -18.57 12.27
CA LYS A 83 -2.63 -17.30 11.96
C LYS A 83 -1.62 -16.34 11.37
N GLY A 84 -2.08 -15.47 10.48
CA GLY A 84 -1.25 -14.42 9.91
C GLY A 84 -2.09 -13.30 9.34
N ALA A 85 -1.40 -12.26 8.87
CA ALA A 85 -1.99 -11.12 8.21
C ALA A 85 -1.65 -11.10 6.71
N GLY A 86 -2.45 -10.37 5.97
CA GLY A 86 -2.26 -10.10 4.56
C GLY A 86 -3.13 -8.93 4.14
N PHE A 87 -3.16 -8.67 2.84
CA PHE A 87 -3.95 -7.58 2.31
C PHE A 87 -4.60 -7.90 0.96
N VAL A 88 -5.72 -7.22 0.69
CA VAL A 88 -6.51 -7.39 -0.52
C VAL A 88 -6.12 -6.36 -1.57
N LEU A 89 -5.85 -6.80 -2.80
CA LEU A 89 -5.72 -5.99 -3.99
C LEU A 89 -6.65 -6.52 -5.08
N GLY A 90 -7.67 -5.75 -5.43
CA GLY A 90 -8.78 -6.22 -6.26
C GLY A 90 -9.43 -7.45 -5.63
N ASN A 91 -9.41 -8.59 -6.32
CA ASN A 91 -9.90 -9.89 -5.83
C ASN A 91 -8.77 -10.86 -5.44
N ARG A 92 -7.58 -10.32 -5.18
CA ARG A 92 -6.39 -11.07 -4.77
C ARG A 92 -6.07 -10.78 -3.31
N TYR A 93 -5.76 -11.82 -2.55
CA TYR A 93 -5.25 -11.71 -1.19
C TYR A 93 -3.77 -12.06 -1.16
N VAL A 94 -2.95 -11.13 -0.71
CA VAL A 94 -1.49 -11.24 -0.69
C VAL A 94 -1.02 -11.45 0.74
N ILE A 95 -0.15 -12.44 0.96
CA ILE A 95 0.48 -12.73 2.24
C ILE A 95 1.98 -12.95 2.07
N SER A 96 2.73 -12.86 3.17
CA SER A 96 4.07 -13.44 3.21
C SER A 96 4.00 -14.96 3.20
N LEU A 97 4.71 -15.65 2.31
CA LEU A 97 4.57 -17.10 2.15
C LEU A 97 4.92 -17.89 3.42
N HIS A 98 5.95 -17.47 4.17
CA HIS A 98 6.35 -18.17 5.40
C HIS A 98 5.26 -18.21 6.49
N VAL A 99 4.29 -17.29 6.47
CA VAL A 99 3.21 -17.30 7.46
C VAL A 99 2.21 -18.44 7.18
N SER A 100 2.16 -18.93 5.94
CA SER A 100 1.35 -20.08 5.51
C SER A 100 2.18 -21.33 5.22
N LYS A 101 3.47 -21.37 5.53
CA LYS A 101 4.28 -22.59 5.46
C LYS A 101 4.13 -23.43 6.74
N PRO A 102 4.12 -24.77 6.65
CA PRO A 102 4.08 -25.63 7.83
C PRO A 102 5.37 -25.49 8.68
N TYR A 103 5.29 -25.77 9.98
CA TYR A 103 6.46 -25.72 10.87
C TYR A 103 7.54 -26.72 10.46
N GLN A 104 7.17 -27.80 9.81
CA GLN A 104 8.09 -28.82 9.32
C GLN A 104 9.01 -28.32 8.19
N GLU A 105 8.73 -27.16 7.59
CA GLU A 105 9.66 -26.48 6.68
C GLU A 105 10.69 -25.61 7.41
N ASP A 106 10.57 -25.42 8.73
CA ASP A 106 11.56 -24.71 9.54
C ASP A 106 12.70 -25.66 9.95
N PRO A 107 13.96 -25.39 9.54
CA PRO A 107 15.11 -26.20 9.95
C PRO A 107 15.29 -26.32 11.47
N GLU A 108 14.90 -25.30 12.25
CA GLU A 108 14.95 -25.36 13.72
C GLU A 108 13.92 -26.35 14.27
N TYR A 109 12.74 -26.45 13.64
CA TYR A 109 11.72 -27.42 14.02
C TYR A 109 12.20 -28.86 13.76
N ILE A 110 12.74 -29.13 12.56
CA ILE A 110 13.28 -30.45 12.19
C ILE A 110 14.36 -30.89 13.18
N LYS A 111 15.30 -29.99 13.51
CA LYS A 111 16.39 -30.27 14.46
C LYS A 111 15.90 -30.60 15.87
N SER A 112 14.91 -29.85 16.37
CA SER A 112 14.41 -29.99 17.74
C SER A 112 13.53 -31.22 17.96
N ARG A 113 12.89 -31.76 16.91
CA ARG A 113 11.87 -32.83 17.02
C ARG A 113 12.34 -34.22 16.57
N ASN A 114 13.61 -34.40 16.16
CA ASN A 114 14.12 -35.67 15.63
C ASN A 114 13.28 -36.25 14.47
N VAL A 115 12.73 -35.38 13.63
CA VAL A 115 11.93 -35.76 12.46
C VAL A 115 12.88 -36.17 11.33
N ALA A 116 12.66 -37.36 10.75
CA ALA A 116 13.41 -37.86 9.59
C ALA A 116 12.76 -37.42 8.27
N GLY A 117 11.44 -37.22 8.27
CA GLY A 117 10.69 -36.71 7.12
C GLY A 117 9.27 -36.32 7.50
N TYR A 118 8.59 -35.61 6.61
CA TYR A 118 7.19 -35.25 6.81
C TYR A 118 6.42 -35.22 5.49
N LYS A 119 5.11 -35.35 5.58
CA LYS A 119 4.17 -35.25 4.48
C LYS A 119 3.04 -34.31 4.87
N ILE A 120 2.80 -33.29 4.06
CA ILE A 120 1.63 -32.42 4.21
C ILE A 120 0.44 -33.15 3.59
N ASN A 121 -0.49 -33.61 4.43
CA ASN A 121 -1.70 -34.30 3.98
C ASN A 121 -2.77 -33.33 3.50
N SER A 122 -2.89 -32.18 4.16
CA SER A 122 -3.77 -31.10 3.71
C SER A 122 -3.27 -29.76 4.24
N GLN A 123 -3.45 -28.72 3.43
CA GLN A 123 -3.25 -27.33 3.80
C GLN A 123 -4.42 -26.52 3.28
N THR A 124 -5.11 -25.80 4.17
CA THR A 124 -6.24 -24.95 3.80
C THR A 124 -6.09 -23.59 4.43
N THR A 125 -5.99 -22.55 3.60
CA THR A 125 -6.01 -21.16 4.05
C THR A 125 -7.44 -20.63 3.94
N SER A 126 -7.87 -19.90 4.96
CA SER A 126 -9.22 -19.32 5.05
C SER A 126 -9.21 -17.92 5.66
N ILE A 127 -10.22 -17.14 5.30
CA ILE A 127 -10.55 -15.83 5.89
C ILE A 127 -12.01 -15.90 6.31
N ASP A 128 -12.31 -15.53 7.55
CA ASP A 128 -13.66 -15.64 8.14
C ASP A 128 -14.30 -17.03 7.96
N GLY A 129 -13.49 -18.09 8.02
CA GLY A 129 -13.94 -19.47 7.82
C GLY A 129 -14.18 -19.87 6.35
N VAL A 130 -14.07 -18.96 5.40
CA VAL A 130 -14.21 -19.24 3.97
C VAL A 130 -12.83 -19.58 3.38
N ALA A 131 -12.72 -20.76 2.75
CA ALA A 131 -11.49 -21.19 2.11
C ALA A 131 -11.14 -20.32 0.89
N ILE A 132 -9.84 -20.03 0.74
CA ILE A 132 -9.30 -19.27 -0.39
C ILE A 132 -8.34 -20.13 -1.20
N THR A 133 -8.28 -19.89 -2.51
CA THR A 133 -7.51 -20.72 -3.44
C THR A 133 -6.15 -20.09 -3.73
N LEU A 134 -5.06 -20.84 -3.54
CA LEU A 134 -3.73 -20.38 -3.95
C LEU A 134 -3.68 -20.23 -5.47
N LEU A 135 -3.20 -19.08 -5.95
CA LEU A 135 -3.02 -18.79 -7.36
C LEU A 135 -1.55 -18.86 -7.74
N GLU A 136 -0.72 -18.17 -6.96
CA GLU A 136 0.69 -17.98 -7.25
C GLU A 136 1.47 -17.92 -5.94
N LYS A 137 2.71 -18.39 -5.97
CA LYS A 137 3.68 -18.17 -4.89
C LYS A 137 5.07 -18.02 -5.45
N ASP A 138 5.89 -17.21 -4.79
CA ASP A 138 7.33 -17.17 -5.03
C ASP A 138 8.04 -17.36 -3.68
N GLU A 139 8.71 -18.50 -3.54
CA GLU A 139 9.39 -18.84 -2.29
C GLU A 139 10.59 -17.97 -1.99
N GLY A 140 11.22 -17.42 -3.03
CA GLY A 140 12.32 -16.52 -2.81
C GLY A 140 11.82 -15.14 -2.42
N ALA A 141 10.80 -14.62 -3.11
CA ALA A 141 10.20 -13.33 -2.78
C ALA A 141 9.36 -13.38 -1.49
N ASP A 142 9.13 -14.57 -0.97
CA ASP A 142 8.39 -14.85 0.24
C ASP A 142 6.97 -14.30 0.19
N PHE A 143 6.27 -14.49 -0.94
CA PHE A 143 4.86 -14.16 -1.07
C PHE A 143 4.02 -15.32 -1.58
N ALA A 144 2.74 -15.28 -1.24
CA ALA A 144 1.69 -16.07 -1.85
C ALA A 144 0.49 -15.17 -2.18
N ILE A 145 -0.17 -15.46 -3.29
CA ILE A 145 -1.35 -14.75 -3.78
C ILE A 145 -2.49 -15.75 -3.87
N PHE A 146 -3.61 -15.41 -3.24
CA PHE A 146 -4.82 -16.22 -3.21
C PHE A 146 -5.97 -15.51 -3.92
N HIS A 147 -6.91 -16.27 -4.46
CA HIS A 147 -8.17 -15.76 -4.96
C HIS A 147 -9.17 -15.60 -3.81
N LEU A 148 -9.79 -14.42 -3.72
CA LEU A 148 -10.95 -14.20 -2.88
C LEU A 148 -12.22 -14.64 -3.63
N PRO A 149 -12.96 -15.65 -3.15
CA PRO A 149 -14.25 -16.02 -3.71
C PRO A 149 -15.26 -14.86 -3.58
N GLU A 150 -16.33 -14.90 -4.38
CA GLU A 150 -17.34 -13.84 -4.46
C GLU A 150 -17.88 -13.41 -3.09
N GLU A 151 -18.09 -14.36 -2.18
CA GLU A 151 -18.57 -14.09 -0.83
C GLU A 151 -17.63 -13.17 -0.03
N LEU A 152 -16.31 -13.40 -0.09
CA LEU A 152 -15.32 -12.53 0.53
C LEU A 152 -15.13 -11.25 -0.27
N CYS A 153 -15.21 -11.34 -1.60
CA CYS A 153 -15.00 -10.21 -2.49
C CYS A 153 -16.04 -9.10 -2.28
N ARG A 154 -17.30 -9.46 -2.08
CA ARG A 154 -18.37 -8.49 -1.75
C ARG A 154 -18.08 -7.65 -0.50
N ARG A 155 -17.27 -8.18 0.41
CA ARG A 155 -16.89 -7.53 1.68
C ARG A 155 -15.56 -6.80 1.60
N TYR A 156 -14.58 -7.39 0.91
CA TYR A 156 -13.19 -7.00 1.06
C TYR A 156 -12.47 -6.61 -0.23
N CYS A 157 -13.04 -6.90 -1.41
CA CYS A 157 -12.39 -6.53 -2.66
C CYS A 157 -12.20 -5.01 -2.76
N ASN A 158 -10.99 -4.61 -3.14
CA ASN A 158 -10.62 -3.20 -3.18
C ASN A 158 -9.75 -2.90 -4.41
N ASN A 159 -10.32 -2.18 -5.38
CA ASN A 159 -9.63 -1.71 -6.58
C ASN A 159 -9.06 -0.29 -6.42
N GLY A 160 -9.30 0.37 -5.29
CA GLY A 160 -8.98 1.78 -5.08
C GLY A 160 -7.62 2.05 -4.44
N VAL A 161 -6.73 1.05 -4.44
CA VAL A 161 -5.38 1.16 -3.85
C VAL A 161 -4.39 1.48 -4.95
N GLU A 162 -3.81 2.66 -4.87
CA GLU A 162 -2.73 3.07 -5.76
C GLU A 162 -1.44 2.34 -5.39
N LEU A 163 -0.64 1.98 -6.40
CA LEU A 163 0.67 1.38 -6.21
C LEU A 163 1.74 2.44 -6.49
N SER A 164 2.82 2.45 -5.71
CA SER A 164 3.98 3.30 -6.02
C SER A 164 5.28 2.50 -6.01
N THR A 165 6.10 2.74 -7.03
CA THR A 165 7.50 2.30 -7.10
C THR A 165 8.46 3.48 -6.97
N ASN A 166 7.93 4.69 -6.74
CA ASN A 166 8.69 5.92 -6.61
C ASN A 166 8.62 6.39 -5.16
N PHE A 167 9.67 6.08 -4.42
CA PHE A 167 9.84 6.45 -3.02
C PHE A 167 11.34 6.67 -2.76
N LYS A 168 11.71 7.33 -1.65
CA LYS A 168 13.09 7.74 -1.34
C LYS A 168 13.47 7.46 0.12
N PRO A 169 14.77 7.25 0.45
CA PRO A 169 15.19 7.22 1.85
C PRO A 169 14.76 8.48 2.59
N GLY A 170 14.37 8.34 3.86
CA GLY A 170 13.86 9.39 4.73
C GLY A 170 12.36 9.68 4.59
N GLU A 171 11.71 9.22 3.52
CA GLU A 171 10.26 9.39 3.35
C GLU A 171 9.50 8.66 4.46
N ARG A 172 8.45 9.34 4.96
CA ARG A 172 7.56 8.76 5.96
C ARG A 172 6.66 7.73 5.31
N ILE A 173 6.42 6.66 6.05
CA ILE A 173 5.57 5.55 5.65
C ILE A 173 4.69 5.16 6.85
N PHE A 174 3.63 4.42 6.55
CA PHE A 174 2.84 3.76 7.55
C PHE A 174 2.50 2.35 7.10
N TRP A 175 2.17 1.47 8.03
CA TRP A 175 1.70 0.14 7.74
C TRP A 175 0.67 -0.28 8.78
N LEU A 176 -0.20 -1.19 8.37
CA LEU A 176 -1.26 -1.70 9.22
C LEU A 176 -0.99 -3.17 9.52
N GLU A 177 -0.58 -3.44 10.75
CA GLU A 177 -0.28 -4.79 11.23
C GLU A 177 -1.55 -5.45 11.75
N ASN A 178 -1.59 -6.77 11.73
CA ASN A 178 -2.59 -7.54 12.44
C ASN A 178 -1.94 -8.75 13.11
N PRO A 179 -1.07 -8.50 14.11
CA PRO A 179 -0.25 -9.55 14.73
C PRO A 179 -1.17 -10.63 15.32
N GLU A 180 -0.92 -11.88 14.89
CA GLU A 180 -1.64 -13.09 15.32
C GLU A 180 -3.18 -13.03 15.17
N ALA A 181 -3.68 -12.09 14.37
CA ALA A 181 -5.11 -11.82 14.18
C ALA A 181 -5.87 -11.30 15.43
N TYR A 182 -5.20 -10.61 16.36
CA TYR A 182 -5.86 -10.05 17.57
C TYR A 182 -6.41 -8.63 17.40
N GLY A 183 -5.98 -7.90 16.38
CA GLY A 183 -6.37 -6.50 16.21
C GLY A 183 -5.46 -5.80 15.23
N LYS A 184 -6.02 -4.80 14.53
CA LYS A 184 -5.26 -4.01 13.56
C LYS A 184 -4.54 -2.87 14.27
N GLU A 185 -3.24 -2.76 14.07
CA GLU A 185 -2.41 -1.72 14.66
C GLU A 185 -1.76 -0.86 13.57
N LEU A 186 -1.91 0.45 13.69
CA LEU A 186 -1.30 1.41 12.79
C LEU A 186 0.08 1.79 13.32
N ARG A 187 1.09 1.57 12.49
CA ARG A 187 2.48 1.93 12.79
C ARG A 187 2.99 2.93 11.75
N TYR A 188 3.95 3.75 12.17
CA TYR A 188 4.60 4.76 11.33
C TYR A 188 6.11 4.61 11.41
N GLY A 189 6.80 4.88 10.31
CA GLY A 189 8.26 4.87 10.26
C GLY A 189 8.76 5.65 9.05
N ARG A 190 9.99 5.36 8.66
CA ARG A 190 10.65 5.93 7.49
C ARG A 190 11.38 4.87 6.71
N ILE A 191 11.54 5.13 5.42
CA ILE A 191 12.43 4.35 4.57
C ILE A 191 13.87 4.64 4.99
N ALA A 192 14.60 3.63 5.47
CA ALA A 192 15.98 3.78 5.88
C ALA A 192 16.96 3.71 4.70
N SER A 193 16.76 2.76 3.77
CA SER A 193 17.61 2.63 2.57
C SER A 193 16.87 1.99 1.40
N LEU A 194 17.31 2.30 0.17
CA LEU A 194 16.63 1.98 -1.08
C LEU A 194 17.44 1.13 -2.06
N PRO A 195 16.71 0.42 -2.93
CA PRO A 195 16.55 -1.02 -2.86
C PRO A 195 17.90 -1.69 -2.87
N GLU A 196 18.25 -2.30 -1.75
CA GLU A 196 19.46 -3.10 -1.62
C GLU A 196 19.17 -4.52 -2.11
N ARG A 197 20.19 -5.14 -2.70
CA ARG A 197 20.23 -6.57 -2.90
C ARG A 197 20.40 -7.23 -1.55
N ILE A 198 19.30 -7.59 -0.91
CA ILE A 198 19.32 -8.32 0.36
C ILE A 198 19.41 -9.82 0.08
N GLU A 199 20.26 -10.53 0.80
CA GLU A 199 20.27 -11.98 0.75
C GLU A 199 19.24 -12.54 1.73
N VAL A 200 18.33 -13.35 1.21
CA VAL A 200 17.26 -14.02 1.94
C VAL A 200 17.36 -15.49 1.63
N LYS A 201 17.80 -16.29 2.61
CA LYS A 201 17.88 -17.76 2.49
C LYS A 201 18.64 -18.20 1.21
N GLY A 202 19.79 -17.57 0.93
CA GLY A 202 20.62 -17.89 -0.24
C GLY A 202 20.12 -17.30 -1.57
N LYS A 203 19.07 -16.48 -1.57
CA LYS A 203 18.57 -15.77 -2.75
C LYS A 203 18.70 -14.26 -2.58
N THR A 204 19.14 -13.58 -3.63
CA THR A 204 19.25 -12.12 -3.63
C THR A 204 17.95 -11.46 -4.07
N TRP A 205 17.39 -10.62 -3.22
CA TRP A 205 16.14 -9.87 -3.46
C TRP A 205 16.38 -8.38 -3.48
N ARG A 206 15.59 -7.67 -4.28
CA ARG A 206 15.51 -6.22 -4.16
C ARG A 206 14.46 -5.92 -3.09
N ALA A 207 14.91 -5.48 -1.93
CA ALA A 207 14.06 -5.03 -0.84
C ALA A 207 14.57 -3.70 -0.32
N PHE A 208 13.73 -3.00 0.44
CA PHE A 208 14.16 -1.81 1.14
C PHE A 208 14.04 -1.98 2.65
N ARG A 209 14.85 -1.24 3.38
CA ARG A 209 14.84 -1.24 4.84
C ARG A 209 14.04 -0.06 5.35
N VAL A 210 13.42 -0.25 6.51
CA VAL A 210 12.76 0.80 7.27
C VAL A 210 13.49 1.02 8.59
N ASP A 211 13.27 2.17 9.22
CA ASP A 211 13.96 2.58 10.44
C ASP A 211 13.48 1.85 11.70
N LEU A 212 12.32 1.20 11.64
CA LEU A 212 11.74 0.44 12.75
C LEU A 212 11.65 -1.06 12.43
N PRO A 213 11.83 -1.95 13.43
CA PRO A 213 11.61 -3.38 13.25
C PRO A 213 10.14 -3.67 12.96
N PHE A 214 9.91 -4.73 12.18
CA PHE A 214 8.59 -5.39 12.14
C PHE A 214 8.53 -6.43 13.25
N GLU A 215 7.46 -6.39 14.03
CA GLU A 215 7.21 -7.36 15.10
C GLU A 215 6.86 -8.75 14.52
N ASN A 216 6.92 -9.77 15.38
CA ASN A 216 6.40 -11.08 15.00
C ASN A 216 4.89 -10.96 14.75
N GLY A 217 4.43 -11.48 13.61
CA GLY A 217 3.03 -11.34 13.19
C GLY A 217 2.79 -10.16 12.23
N SER A 218 3.75 -9.25 12.07
CA SER A 218 3.67 -8.15 11.10
C SER A 218 3.96 -8.59 9.66
N SER A 219 4.57 -9.76 9.47
CA SER A 219 4.81 -10.32 8.12
C SER A 219 3.53 -10.40 7.31
N GLY A 220 3.57 -9.83 6.10
CA GLY A 220 2.44 -9.77 5.17
C GLY A 220 1.63 -8.48 5.29
N SER A 221 1.94 -7.62 6.27
CA SER A 221 1.25 -6.34 6.43
C SER A 221 1.56 -5.38 5.28
N PRO A 222 0.57 -4.69 4.70
CA PRO A 222 0.80 -3.75 3.63
C PRO A 222 1.48 -2.48 4.15
N VAL A 223 2.43 -1.95 3.38
CA VAL A 223 3.21 -0.75 3.69
C VAL A 223 2.89 0.34 2.67
N PHE A 224 2.59 1.54 3.15
CA PHE A 224 2.12 2.67 2.34
C PHE A 224 2.99 3.91 2.50
N THR A 225 3.03 4.74 1.46
CA THR A 225 3.45 6.13 1.59
C THR A 225 2.43 6.92 2.42
N MET A 226 2.81 8.09 2.94
CA MET A 226 1.85 9.01 3.58
C MET A 226 0.72 9.49 2.66
N TYR A 227 0.80 9.23 1.35
CA TYR A 227 -0.26 9.54 0.39
C TYR A 227 -1.27 8.39 0.21
N GLY A 228 -1.04 7.24 0.83
CA GLY A 228 -1.93 6.07 0.73
C GLY A 228 -1.57 5.10 -0.39
N GLN A 229 -0.40 5.27 -1.00
CA GLN A 229 0.06 4.41 -2.09
C GLN A 229 0.79 3.19 -1.53
N LEU A 230 0.38 1.99 -1.92
CA LEU A 230 1.04 0.75 -1.52
C LEU A 230 2.42 0.67 -2.19
N ILE A 231 3.45 0.53 -1.37
CA ILE A 231 4.85 0.42 -1.83
C ILE A 231 5.42 -0.99 -1.64
N GLY A 232 4.76 -1.83 -0.84
CA GLY A 232 5.20 -3.19 -0.58
C GLY A 232 4.50 -3.83 0.61
N PHE A 233 5.08 -4.92 1.12
CA PHE A 233 4.61 -5.58 2.33
C PHE A 233 5.76 -5.94 3.27
N ALA A 234 5.47 -5.94 4.56
CA ALA A 234 6.42 -6.17 5.62
C ALA A 234 6.88 -7.64 5.66
N ILE A 235 8.17 -7.84 5.95
CA ILE A 235 8.78 -9.11 6.29
C ILE A 235 9.45 -8.96 7.66
N ALA A 236 8.90 -9.62 8.68
CA ALA A 236 9.54 -9.71 9.98
C ALA A 236 10.78 -10.61 9.92
N ARG A 237 11.85 -10.19 10.58
CA ARG A 237 13.12 -10.93 10.66
C ARG A 237 13.54 -11.11 12.11
N LYS A 238 14.09 -12.28 12.42
CA LYS A 238 14.62 -12.62 13.77
C LYS A 238 15.74 -11.66 14.24
N ASN A 239 16.44 -10.99 13.31
CA ASN A 239 17.51 -10.04 13.63
C ASN A 239 17.01 -8.60 13.90
N GLY A 240 15.69 -8.38 13.99
CA GLY A 240 15.11 -7.05 14.25
C GLY A 240 15.20 -6.08 13.08
N GLN A 241 15.50 -6.55 11.86
CA GLN A 241 15.48 -5.67 10.69
C GLN A 241 14.07 -5.54 10.11
N GLY A 242 13.62 -4.29 9.93
CA GLY A 242 12.41 -3.99 9.17
C GLY A 242 12.68 -4.06 7.67
N ILE A 243 12.26 -5.14 7.03
CA ILE A 243 12.43 -5.36 5.59
C ILE A 243 11.08 -5.28 4.89
N VAL A 244 11.02 -4.52 3.80
CA VAL A 244 9.82 -4.44 2.96
C VAL A 244 10.12 -5.01 1.58
N MET A 245 9.29 -5.96 1.18
CA MET A 245 9.29 -6.48 -0.20
C MET A 245 8.51 -5.51 -1.08
N PRO A 246 9.15 -4.86 -2.07
CA PRO A 246 8.53 -3.82 -2.85
C PRO A 246 7.45 -4.39 -3.76
N VAL A 247 6.43 -3.58 -4.02
CA VAL A 247 5.29 -3.95 -4.87
C VAL A 247 5.74 -4.39 -6.27
N SER A 248 6.81 -3.78 -6.79
CA SER A 248 7.42 -4.16 -8.08
C SER A 248 7.80 -5.64 -8.18
N GLY A 249 8.09 -6.32 -7.06
CA GLY A 249 8.43 -7.73 -7.02
C GLY A 249 7.26 -8.66 -7.36
N PHE A 250 6.02 -8.21 -7.11
CA PHE A 250 4.82 -9.02 -7.32
C PHE A 250 3.75 -8.37 -8.21
N MET A 251 3.96 -7.14 -8.69
CA MET A 251 3.05 -6.43 -9.61
C MET A 251 2.63 -7.27 -10.81
N ARG A 252 3.55 -8.02 -11.42
CA ARG A 252 3.27 -8.87 -12.60
C ARG A 252 2.23 -9.95 -12.34
N TYR A 253 2.06 -10.38 -11.08
CA TYR A 253 1.15 -11.44 -10.70
C TYR A 253 -0.21 -10.93 -10.25
N LEU A 254 -0.29 -9.64 -9.91
CA LEU A 254 -1.52 -9.10 -9.38
C LEU A 254 -2.61 -8.96 -10.45
N ASN A 255 -2.25 -8.88 -11.75
CA ASN A 255 -3.19 -8.61 -12.84
C ASN A 255 -4.23 -7.55 -12.43
N VAL A 256 -3.83 -6.59 -11.57
CA VAL A 256 -4.67 -5.45 -11.21
C VAL A 256 -4.82 -4.73 -12.52
N SER A 257 -6.02 -4.83 -13.08
CA SER A 257 -6.33 -4.47 -14.44
C SER A 257 -5.58 -3.19 -14.81
N GLN A 258 -4.88 -3.21 -15.94
CA GLN A 258 -4.33 -2.01 -16.53
C GLN A 258 -5.39 -0.89 -16.60
N GLU A 259 -6.70 -1.20 -16.55
CA GLU A 259 -7.81 -0.26 -16.26
C GLU A 259 -7.59 0.70 -15.08
N GLY A 260 -7.07 0.25 -13.93
CA GLY A 260 -6.88 1.13 -12.76
C GLY A 260 -5.77 2.16 -13.00
N ASN A 261 -4.67 1.70 -13.60
CA ASN A 261 -3.58 2.58 -14.04
C ASN A 261 -3.97 3.42 -15.26
N ARG A 262 -4.87 2.93 -16.11
CA ARG A 262 -5.42 3.66 -17.26
C ARG A 262 -6.37 4.76 -16.79
N LEU A 263 -7.22 4.51 -15.80
CA LEU A 263 -8.09 5.52 -15.19
C LEU A 263 -7.29 6.57 -14.42
N ILE A 264 -6.20 6.18 -13.74
CA ILE A 264 -5.28 7.12 -13.09
C ILE A 264 -4.50 7.92 -14.15
N ALA A 265 -4.02 7.29 -15.22
CA ALA A 265 -3.33 7.96 -16.32
C ALA A 265 -4.26 8.90 -17.11
N GLU A 266 -5.50 8.50 -17.36
CA GLU A 266 -6.54 9.32 -18.00
C GLU A 266 -6.90 10.51 -17.10
N ARG A 267 -7.04 10.30 -15.78
CA ARG A 267 -7.31 11.38 -14.80
C ARG A 267 -6.13 12.36 -14.65
N ILE A 268 -4.89 11.86 -14.66
CA ILE A 268 -3.68 12.70 -14.71
C ILE A 268 -3.60 13.45 -16.05
N SER A 269 -4.02 12.82 -17.16
CA SER A 269 -4.05 13.46 -18.47
C SER A 269 -5.11 14.54 -18.58
N ASP A 270 -6.30 14.34 -17.98
CA ASP A 270 -7.39 15.30 -17.95
C ASP A 270 -7.12 16.47 -17.00
N GLU A 271 -6.55 16.20 -15.81
CA GLU A 271 -6.11 17.26 -14.89
C GLU A 271 -4.90 18.02 -15.43
N GLY A 272 -4.01 17.35 -16.16
CA GLY A 272 -2.89 17.95 -16.89
C GLY A 272 -3.36 18.83 -18.06
N LEU A 273 -4.35 18.36 -18.83
CA LEU A 273 -4.98 19.13 -19.92
C LEU A 273 -5.77 20.33 -19.39
N ALA A 274 -6.48 20.16 -18.28
CA ALA A 274 -7.24 21.23 -17.64
C ALA A 274 -6.30 22.34 -17.14
N LYS A 275 -5.15 21.99 -16.53
CA LYS A 275 -4.12 22.95 -16.13
C LYS A 275 -3.44 23.65 -17.31
N LEU A 276 -3.26 22.96 -18.44
CA LEU A 276 -2.76 23.56 -19.69
C LEU A 276 -3.78 24.50 -20.35
N LYS A 277 -5.08 24.24 -20.20
CA LYS A 277 -6.16 25.10 -20.72
C LYS A 277 -6.51 26.28 -19.80
N SER A 278 -6.20 26.19 -18.50
CA SER A 278 -6.50 27.23 -17.50
C SER A 278 -5.32 28.11 -17.09
N GLY A 279 -4.10 27.84 -17.61
CA GLY A 279 -2.94 28.69 -17.43
C GLY A 279 -2.94 29.88 -18.40
N PRO A 280 -2.43 31.06 -18.02
CA PRO A 280 -2.29 32.16 -18.95
C PRO A 280 -1.39 31.74 -20.12
N LEU A 281 -1.93 31.85 -21.34
CA LEU A 281 -1.22 31.74 -22.61
C LEU A 281 -0.17 32.85 -22.67
N GLU A 282 1.02 32.64 -22.12
CA GLU A 282 2.25 33.34 -22.51
C GLU A 282 3.47 32.78 -21.75
N GLU A 283 4.13 31.78 -22.34
CA GLU A 283 5.58 31.87 -22.52
C GLU A 283 6.06 30.89 -23.60
N LYS A 284 6.69 31.46 -24.63
CA LYS A 284 7.23 30.77 -25.80
C LYS A 284 8.24 29.69 -25.38
N VAL A 285 7.94 28.44 -25.67
CA VAL A 285 8.96 27.39 -25.81
C VAL A 285 9.85 27.77 -27.01
N ARG A 286 11.03 28.33 -26.74
CA ARG A 286 12.12 28.35 -27.72
C ARG A 286 12.59 26.92 -27.91
N THR A 287 12.23 26.33 -29.04
CA THR A 287 12.86 25.13 -29.60
C THR A 287 14.36 25.35 -29.73
N ILE A 288 15.15 24.58 -28.99
CA ILE A 288 16.58 24.38 -29.28
C ILE A 288 16.64 23.30 -30.36
N THR A 289 16.92 23.72 -31.59
CA THR A 289 17.30 22.83 -32.69
C THR A 289 18.71 22.28 -32.44
N PRO A 290 18.98 20.98 -32.63
CA PRO A 290 20.33 20.46 -32.57
C PRO A 290 21.07 20.79 -33.88
N THR A 291 22.11 21.62 -33.80
CA THR A 291 23.03 21.84 -34.92
C THR A 291 24.06 20.72 -34.93
N THR A 292 23.97 19.85 -35.92
CA THR A 292 25.09 19.04 -36.40
C THR A 292 26.12 19.94 -37.09
N ARG A 293 27.37 19.89 -36.63
CA ARG A 293 28.59 19.80 -37.43
C ARG A 293 29.75 19.35 -36.55
#